data_AF-A0A7K1GHQ3-F1
#
_entry.id   AF-A0A7K1GHQ3-F1
#
_cell.length_a   1.000
_cell.length_b   1.000
_cell.length_c   1.000
_cell.angle_alpha   90.00
_cell.angle_beta   90.00
_cell.angle_gamma   90.00
#
_symmetry.space_group_name_H-M   'P 1'
#
loop_
_entity.id
_entity.type
_entity.pdbx_description
1 polymer ?
#
loop_
_entity_poly.entity_id
_entity_poly.type
_entity_poly.pdbx_seq_one_letter_code
_entity_poly.pdbx_strand_id
1 'polypeptide(L)'
;MSKNKVKDFKQSVYETVAKDIIIDELNEQGHPVMVEDVIVWALEFYADMKPGYGGAMVASYIVGRIKEEETKIVDRERWQRG
;
A
#
# COMPACT_ATOMS: atom_id res chain seq x y z
N MET A 1 -17.51 34.32 17.22
CA MET A 1 -16.73 33.18 17.76
C MET A 1 -16.96 31.96 16.87
N SER A 2 -15.93 31.60 16.10
CA SER A 2 -16.00 30.54 15.07
C SER A 2 -16.09 29.16 15.72
N LYS A 3 -17.17 28.42 15.44
CA LYS A 3 -17.36 27.02 15.84
C LYS A 3 -16.71 26.02 14.86
N ASN A 4 -15.84 26.48 13.95
CA ASN A 4 -15.22 25.66 12.91
C ASN A 4 -13.69 25.58 13.05
N LYS A 5 -13.18 25.20 14.22
CA LYS A 5 -11.74 24.87 14.36
C LYS A 5 -11.44 23.57 15.08
N VAL A 6 -12.45 22.87 15.61
CA VAL A 6 -12.24 21.64 16.41
C VAL A 6 -12.49 20.36 15.61
N LYS A 7 -13.10 20.46 14.42
CA LYS A 7 -13.33 19.30 13.55
C LYS A 7 -12.18 18.99 12.60
N ASP A 8 -11.38 19.99 12.25
CA ASP A 8 -10.31 19.81 11.25
C ASP A 8 -9.01 19.23 11.83
N PHE A 9 -8.87 19.17 13.17
CA PHE A 9 -7.64 18.70 13.82
C PHE A 9 -7.67 17.22 14.26
N LYS A 10 -8.84 16.56 14.20
CA LYS A 10 -8.99 15.15 14.64
C LYS A 10 -8.81 14.11 13.53
N GLN A 11 -8.64 14.54 12.28
CA GLN A 11 -8.54 13.62 11.15
C GLN A 11 -7.08 13.17 10.86
N SER A 12 -6.06 13.81 11.46
CA SER A 12 -4.66 13.49 11.19
C SER A 12 -3.98 12.57 12.22
N VAL A 13 -4.71 12.01 13.20
CA VAL A 13 -4.10 11.31 14.36
C VAL A 13 -4.53 9.84 14.50
N TYR A 14 -5.36 9.31 13.61
CA TYR A 14 -5.64 7.87 13.61
C TYR A 14 -4.78 7.16 12.58
N GLU A 15 -3.49 7.08 12.89
CA GLU A 15 -2.74 5.88 12.54
C GLU A 15 -3.49 4.72 13.20
N THR A 16 -4.00 3.80 12.38
CA THR A 16 -4.68 2.63 12.92
C THR A 16 -3.62 1.72 13.50
N VAL A 17 -3.90 1.05 14.62
CA VAL A 17 -3.01 0.01 15.16
C VAL A 17 -2.60 -1.01 14.08
N ALA A 18 -3.49 -1.28 13.12
CA ALA A 18 -3.18 -2.11 11.96
C ALA A 18 -2.06 -1.54 11.07
N LYS A 19 -2.03 -0.23 10.83
CA LYS A 19 -0.95 0.43 10.07
C LYS A 19 0.39 0.31 10.79
N ASP A 20 0.41 0.55 12.10
CA ASP A 20 1.63 0.49 12.91
C ASP A 20 2.22 -0.92 12.88
N ILE A 21 1.38 -1.94 13.11
CA ILE A 21 1.80 -3.35 13.03
C ILE A 21 2.32 -3.67 11.63
N ILE A 22 1.62 -3.28 10.56
CA ILE A 22 2.09 -3.56 9.18
C ILE A 22 3.46 -2.94 8.93
N ILE A 23 3.71 -1.72 9.42
CA ILE A 23 5.01 -1.06 9.27
C ILE A 23 6.09 -1.77 10.08
N ASP A 24 5.80 -2.16 11.32
CA ASP A 24 6.74 -2.90 12.16
C ASP A 24 7.15 -4.22 11.50
N GLU A 25 6.18 -4.99 11.02
CA GLU A 25 6.43 -6.28 10.35
C GLU A 25 7.24 -6.10 9.05
N LEU A 26 6.96 -5.04 8.28
CA LEU A 26 7.74 -4.67 7.08
C LEU A 26 9.19 -4.30 7.41
N ASN A 27 9.45 -3.75 8.59
CA ASN A 27 10.81 -3.41 9.02
C ASN A 27 11.55 -4.61 9.61
N GLU A 28 10.86 -5.47 10.35
CA GLU A 28 11.46 -6.62 11.04
C GLU A 28 11.85 -7.73 10.08
N GLN A 29 11.03 -8.01 9.05
CA GLN A 29 11.26 -9.06 8.06
C GLN A 29 11.64 -10.42 8.68
N GLY A 30 11.12 -10.72 9.87
CA GLY A 30 11.38 -11.96 10.60
C GLY A 30 10.64 -13.18 10.06
N HIS A 31 9.93 -13.04 8.94
CA HIS A 31 9.02 -14.04 8.40
C HIS A 31 9.68 -14.92 7.34
N PRO A 32 9.18 -16.17 7.13
CA PRO A 32 9.64 -17.02 6.03
C PRO A 32 9.32 -16.48 4.63
N VAL A 33 8.38 -15.54 4.54
CA VAL A 33 7.92 -14.89 3.31
C VAL A 33 7.94 -13.38 3.53
N MET A 34 8.38 -12.63 2.52
CA MET A 34 8.42 -11.17 2.58
C MET A 34 7.01 -10.61 2.79
N VAL A 35 6.88 -9.67 3.73
CA VAL A 35 5.59 -9.07 4.07
C VAL A 35 5.02 -8.29 2.88
N GLU A 36 5.90 -7.69 2.07
CA GLU A 36 5.55 -7.00 0.81
C GLU A 36 4.81 -7.92 -0.16
N ASP A 37 5.31 -9.15 -0.36
CA ASP A 37 4.70 -10.12 -1.28
C ASP A 37 3.28 -10.49 -0.82
N VAL A 38 3.11 -10.67 0.49
CA VAL A 38 1.80 -10.98 1.09
C VAL A 38 0.83 -9.81 0.92
N ILE A 39 1.29 -8.58 1.11
CA ILE A 39 0.48 -7.37 0.92
C ILE A 39 0.07 -7.22 -0.53
N VAL A 40 0.99 -7.39 -1.49
CA VAL A 40 0.68 -7.31 -2.92
C VAL A 40 -0.37 -8.35 -3.30
N TRP A 41 -0.18 -9.61 -2.87
CA TRP A 41 -1.14 -10.67 -3.12
C TRP A 41 -2.53 -10.37 -2.53
N ALA A 42 -2.58 -9.85 -1.30
CA ALA A 42 -3.84 -9.50 -0.65
C ALA A 42 -4.57 -8.37 -1.39
N LEU A 43 -3.85 -7.38 -1.91
CA LEU A 43 -4.42 -6.29 -2.70
C LEU A 43 -4.96 -6.78 -4.05
N GLU A 44 -4.23 -7.65 -4.73
CA GLU A 44 -4.68 -8.29 -5.98
C GLU A 44 -5.96 -9.09 -5.75
N PHE A 45 -5.95 -9.96 -4.73
CA PHE A 45 -7.11 -10.76 -4.38
C PHE A 45 -8.32 -9.89 -4.02
N TYR A 46 -8.12 -8.81 -3.26
CA TYR A 46 -9.20 -7.91 -2.87
C TYR A 46 -9.79 -7.14 -4.06
N ALA A 47 -8.94 -6.68 -4.97
CA ALA A 47 -9.35 -6.03 -6.21
C ALA A 47 -10.23 -6.96 -7.06
N ASP A 48 -9.82 -8.22 -7.22
CA ASP A 48 -10.50 -9.20 -8.06
C ASP A 48 -11.81 -9.71 -7.44
N MET A 49 -11.85 -9.88 -6.11
CA MET A 49 -13.01 -10.44 -5.41
C MET A 49 -14.17 -9.45 -5.22
N LYS A 50 -13.92 -8.14 -5.31
CA LYS A 50 -14.92 -7.09 -5.02
C LYS A 50 -15.00 -6.04 -6.13
N PRO A 51 -15.25 -6.44 -7.40
CA PRO A 51 -15.32 -5.49 -8.50
C PRO A 51 -16.41 -4.43 -8.25
N GLY A 52 -16.08 -3.17 -8.51
CA GLY A 52 -17.00 -2.03 -8.34
C GLY A 52 -17.08 -1.45 -6.93
N TYR A 53 -16.44 -2.05 -5.93
CA TYR A 53 -16.28 -1.41 -4.61
C TYR A 53 -15.17 -0.36 -4.63
N GLY A 54 -15.37 0.75 -3.91
CA GLY A 54 -14.37 1.81 -3.78
C GLY A 54 -13.01 1.30 -3.29
N GLY A 55 -13.02 0.36 -2.34
CA GLY A 55 -11.80 -0.27 -1.86
C GLY A 55 -11.07 -1.08 -2.93
N ALA A 56 -11.80 -1.80 -3.80
CA ALA A 56 -11.19 -2.59 -4.87
C ALA A 56 -10.49 -1.68 -5.89
N MET A 57 -11.08 -0.52 -6.21
CA MET A 57 -10.41 0.47 -7.07
C MET A 57 -9.11 0.99 -6.47
N VAL A 58 -9.10 1.26 -5.15
CA VAL A 58 -7.87 1.67 -4.44
C VAL A 58 -6.82 0.56 -4.47
N ALA A 59 -7.22 -0.69 -4.23
CA ALA A 59 -6.31 -1.83 -4.27
C ALA A 59 -5.72 -2.04 -5.68
N SER A 60 -6.54 -2.02 -6.73
CA SER A 60 -6.07 -2.08 -8.13
C SER A 60 -5.08 -0.97 -8.45
N TYR A 61 -5.36 0.26 -7.99
CA TYR A 61 -4.47 1.39 -8.20
C TYR A 61 -3.10 1.20 -7.52
N ILE A 62 -3.08 0.72 -6.27
CA ILE A 62 -1.84 0.46 -5.54
C ILE A 62 -1.02 -0.64 -6.24
N VAL A 63 -1.65 -1.76 -6.60
CA VAL A 63 -0.99 -2.86 -7.34
C VAL A 63 -0.41 -2.36 -8.66
N GLY A 64 -1.17 -1.58 -9.42
CA GLY A 64 -0.71 -1.00 -10.68
C GLY A 64 0.56 -0.16 -10.49
N ARG A 65 0.57 0.72 -9.49
CA ARG A 65 1.75 1.53 -9.16
C ARG A 65 2.97 0.70 -8.78
N ILE A 66 2.80 -0.37 -8.01
CA ILE A 66 3.90 -1.26 -7.62
C ILE A 66 4.53 -1.88 -8.87
N LYS A 67 3.71 -2.51 -9.72
CA LYS A 67 4.17 -3.18 -10.96
C LYS A 67 4.82 -2.22 -11.96
N GLU A 68 4.30 -1.00 -12.08
CA GLU A 68 4.89 0.04 -12.91
C GLU A 68 6.30 0.41 -12.43
N GLU A 69 6.51 0.60 -11.12
CA GLU A 69 7.83 0.92 -10.57
C GLU A 69 8.80 -0.25 -10.67
N GLU A 70 8.36 -1.48 -10.42
CA GLU A 70 9.16 -2.69 -10.63
C GLU A 70 9.64 -2.81 -12.09
N THR A 71 8.74 -2.56 -13.04
CA THR A 71 9.08 -2.57 -14.48
C THR A 71 10.15 -1.52 -14.80
N LYS A 72 10.02 -0.30 -14.27
CA LYS A 72 11.03 0.77 -14.46
C LYS A 72 12.39 0.39 -13.89
N ILE A 73 12.43 -0.29 -12.75
CA ILE A 73 13.68 -0.76 -12.13
C ILE A 73 14.33 -1.82 -13.02
N VAL A 74 13.56 -2.84 -13.43
CA VAL A 74 14.04 -3.91 -14.31
C VAL A 74 14.56 -3.35 -15.64
N ASP A 75 13.83 -2.42 -16.26
CA ASP A 75 14.26 -1.77 -17.50
C ASP A 75 15.56 -1.00 -17.29
N ARG A 76 15.66 -0.20 -16.23
CA ARG A 76 16.89 0.56 -15.90
C ARG A 76 18.10 -0.37 -15.76
N GLU A 77 17.96 -1.48 -15.04
CA GLU A 77 19.03 -2.45 -14.86
C GLU A 77 19.42 -3.15 -16.17
N ARG A 78 18.45 -3.38 -17.06
CA ARG A 78 18.70 -3.96 -18.37
C ARG A 78 19.54 -3.02 -19.25
N TRP A 79 19.23 -1.73 -19.23
CA TRP A 79 19.98 -0.71 -19.99
C TRP A 79 21.38 -0.43 -19.43
N GLN A 80 21.63 -0.71 -18.15
CA GLN A 80 22.97 -0.56 -17.55
C GLN A 80 23.90 -1.74 -17.84
N ARG A 81 23.35 -2.89 -18.26
CA ARG A 81 24.11 -4.14 -18.51
C ARG A 81 24.46 -4.37 -19.98
N GLY A 82 23.97 -3.54 -20.90
CA GLY A 82 24.24 -3.60 -22.34
C GLY A 82 25.13 -2.45 -22.80
#